data_AF-A0A966WC84-F1
#
_entry.id   AF-A0A966WC84-F1
#
_cell.length_a   1.000
_cell.length_b   1.000
_cell.length_c   1.000
_cell.angle_alpha   90.00
_cell.angle_beta   90.00
_cell.angle_gamma   90.00
#
_symmetry.space_group_name_H-M   'P 1'
#
loop_
_entity.id
_entity.type
_entity.pdbx_description
1 polymer ?
#
loop_
_entity_poly.entity_id
_entity_poly.type
_entity_poly.pdbx_seq_one_letter_code
_entity_poly.pdbx_strand_id
1 'polypeptide(L)' 'GSTGRGFLCNEINTIPGFTPISMYPKLWQATGLSYSALLDELITLALDRHERRSKFRTTKR' A
#
# COMPACT_ATOMS: atom_id res chain seq x y z
N GLY A 1 17.06 29.58 -19.56
CA GLY A 1 17.41 28.20 -19.15
C GLY A 1 16.16 27.39 -19.17
N SER A 2 16.12 26.30 -19.94
CA SER A 2 14.98 25.39 -20.04
C SER A 2 14.66 24.82 -18.65
N THR A 3 13.53 25.22 -18.07
CA THR A 3 12.95 24.50 -16.93
C THR A 3 12.54 23.12 -17.45
N GLY A 4 13.21 22.06 -17.00
CA GLY A 4 12.84 20.69 -17.34
C GLY A 4 11.36 20.40 -17.02
N ARG A 5 10.82 19.30 -17.57
CA ARG A 5 9.37 18.96 -17.57
C ARG A 5 8.67 18.83 -16.20
N GLY A 6 9.35 19.12 -15.08
CA GLY A 6 8.80 18.97 -13.73
C GLY A 6 8.70 17.51 -13.29
N PHE A 7 7.95 17.25 -12.21
CA PHE A 7 7.67 15.90 -11.72
C PHE A 7 6.64 15.21 -12.62
N LEU A 8 6.97 14.01 -13.10
CA LEU A 8 6.08 13.17 -13.89
C LEU A 8 5.86 11.85 -13.16
N CYS A 9 4.60 11.52 -12.85
CA CYS A 9 4.24 10.22 -12.30
C CYS A 9 4.09 9.24 -13.47
N ASN A 10 4.96 8.24 -13.55
CA ASN A 10 4.93 7.26 -14.64
C ASN A 10 3.77 6.27 -14.46
N GLU A 11 3.69 5.63 -13.30
CA GLU A 11 2.72 4.58 -13.00
C GLU A 11 2.43 4.49 -11.50
N ILE A 12 1.28 3.90 -11.17
CA ILE A 12 0.90 3.56 -9.80
C ILE A 12 0.64 2.05 -9.75
N ASN A 13 1.42 1.35 -8.93
CA ASN A 13 1.29 -0.10 -8.74
C ASN A 13 0.48 -0.40 -7.48
N THR A 14 -0.71 -1.00 -7.62
CA THR A 14 -1.56 -1.40 -6.48
C THR A 14 -1.13 -2.72 -5.86
N ILE A 15 -0.45 -3.57 -6.62
CA ILE A 15 0.15 -4.84 -6.18
C ILE A 15 1.61 -4.85 -6.65
N PRO A 16 2.52 -4.15 -5.95
CA PRO A 16 3.94 -4.17 -6.29
C PRO A 16 4.56 -5.53 -5.95
N GLY A 17 5.76 -5.79 -6.46
CA GLY A 17 6.58 -6.90 -5.98
C GLY A 17 6.74 -6.83 -4.45
N PHE A 18 6.52 -7.96 -3.78
CA PHE A 18 6.37 -8.02 -2.32
C PHE A 18 7.36 -8.97 -1.63
N THR A 19 8.43 -9.38 -2.31
CA THR A 19 9.50 -10.15 -1.66
C THR A 19 10.34 -9.23 -0.77
N PRO A 20 11.11 -9.73 0.22
CA PRO A 20 11.94 -8.89 1.08
C PRO A 20 12.95 -8.00 0.34
N ILE A 21 13.33 -8.38 -0.88
CA ILE A 21 14.26 -7.60 -1.72
C ILE A 21 13.55 -6.61 -2.66
N SER A 22 12.22 -6.67 -2.76
CA SER A 22 11.43 -5.79 -3.62
C SER A 22 11.43 -4.35 -3.11
N MET A 23 11.19 -3.40 -4.01
CA MET A 23 11.26 -1.96 -3.69
C MET A 23 10.23 -1.53 -2.63
N TYR A 24 8.99 -2.04 -2.67
CA TYR A 24 7.96 -1.62 -1.72
C TYR A 24 8.33 -1.97 -0.26
N PRO A 25 8.69 -3.22 0.09
CA PRO A 25 9.23 -3.54 1.41
C PRO A 25 10.49 -2.77 1.79
N LYS A 26 11.45 -2.59 0.86
CA LYS A 26 12.71 -1.89 1.14
C LYS A 26 12.51 -0.42 1.52
N LEU A 27 11.58 0.27 0.88
CA LEU A 27 11.30 1.68 1.19
C LEU A 27 10.72 1.86 2.60
N TRP A 28 9.87 0.93 3.04
CA TRP A 28 9.36 0.90 4.43
C TRP A 28 10.44 0.52 5.44
N GLN A 29 11.34 -0.40 5.08
CA GLN A 29 12.47 -0.72 5.93
C GLN A 29 13.38 0.48 6.14
N ALA A 30 13.59 1.31 5.11
CA ALA A 30 14.37 2.54 5.22
C ALA A 30 13.74 3.59 6.14
N THR A 31 12.43 3.49 6.43
CA THR A 31 11.74 4.36 7.41
C THR A 31 11.72 3.77 8.83
N GLY A 32 12.28 2.57 9.02
CA GLY A 32 12.37 1.87 10.30
C GLY A 32 11.31 0.78 10.52
N LEU A 33 10.45 0.51 9.54
CA LEU A 33 9.42 -0.53 9.65
C LEU A 33 9.94 -1.88 9.13
N SER A 34 9.98 -2.91 9.99
CA SER A 34 10.41 -4.24 9.57
C SER A 34 9.43 -4.86 8.56
N TYR A 35 9.92 -5.82 7.77
CA TYR A 35 9.06 -6.54 6.81
C TYR A 35 7.89 -7.27 7.50
N SER A 36 8.11 -7.86 8.68
CA SER A 36 7.03 -8.50 9.45
C SER A 36 6.00 -7.48 9.92
N ALA A 37 6.44 -6.34 10.46
CA ALA A 37 5.54 -5.28 10.91
C ALA A 37 4.73 -4.68 9.75
N LEU A 38 5.33 -4.56 8.56
CA LEU A 38 4.61 -4.15 7.35
C LEU A 38 3.51 -5.15 6.95
N LEU A 39 3.77 -6.45 7.06
CA LEU A 39 2.75 -7.48 6.81
C LEU A 39 1.60 -7.37 7.81
N ASP A 40 1.91 -7.23 9.10
CA ASP A 40 0.93 -7.09 10.16
C ASP A 40 0.03 -5.86 9.94
N GLU A 41 0.62 -4.73 9.54
CA GLU A 41 -0.10 -3.50 9.22
C GLU A 41 -1.06 -3.68 8.03
N LEU A 42 -0.59 -4.30 6.94
CA LEU A 42 -1.43 -4.52 5.76
C LEU A 42 -2.59 -5.47 6.04
N ILE A 43 -2.37 -6.51 6.85
CA ILE A 43 -3.43 -7.43 7.27
C ILE A 43 -4.45 -6.69 8.13
N THR A 44 -3.99 -5.88 9.09
CA THR A 44 -4.86 -5.07 9.95
C THR A 44 -5.71 -4.11 9.12
N LEU A 45 -5.11 -3.37 8.19
CA LEU A 45 -5.82 -2.47 7.29
C LEU A 45 -6.86 -3.20 6.43
N ALA A 46 -6.57 -4.43 6.00
CA ALA A 46 -7.50 -5.25 5.23
C ALA A 46 -8.73 -5.66 6.05
N LEU A 47 -8.53 -6.09 7.30
CA LEU A 47 -9.60 -6.43 8.23
C LEU A 47 -10.47 -5.20 8.55
N ASP A 48 -9.86 -4.07 8.90
CA ASP A 48 -10.56 -2.82 9.17
C ASP A 48 -11.38 -2.33 7.98
N ARG A 49 -10.83 -2.48 6.77
CA ARG A 49 -11.56 -2.17 5.54
C ARG A 49 -12.74 -3.11 5.33
N HIS A 50 -12.56 -4.40 5.60
CA HIS A 50 -13.62 -5.40 5.47
C HIS A 50 -14.77 -5.10 6.44
N GLU A 51 -14.48 -4.84 7.71
CA GLU A 51 -15.48 -4.48 8.72
C GLU A 51 -16.23 -3.18 8.37
N ARG A 52 -15.51 -2.15 7.90
CA ARG A 52 -16.17 -0.92 7.44
C ARG A 52 -17.12 -1.18 6.28
N ARG A 53 -16.75 -2.04 5.33
CA ARG A 53 -17.60 -2.38 4.18
C ARG A 53 -18.81 -3.24 4.58
N SER A 54 -18.66 -4.17 5.52
CA SER A 54 -19.76 -5.05 5.94
C SER A 54 -20.91 -4.26 6.60
N LYS A 55 -20.59 -3.17 7.32
CA LYS A 55 -21.57 -2.27 7.96
C LYS A 55 -22.51 -1.56 6.98
N PHE A 56 -22.11 -1.41 5.72
CA PHE A 56 -22.92 -0.79 4.66
C PHE A 56 -23.48 -1.80 3.66
N ARG A 57 -23.35 -3.11 3.92
CA ARG A 57 -23.90 -4.15 3.04
C ARG A 57 -25.41 -4.21 3.21
N THR A 58 -26.14 -3.62 2.26
CA THR A 58 -27.60 -3.71 2.21
C THR A 58 -28.02 -5.15 1.94
N THR A 59 -28.81 -5.73 2.84
CA THR A 59 -29.57 -6.95 2.55
C THR A 59 -30.69 -6.56 1.59
N LYS A 60 -30.50 -6.81 0.29
CA LYS A 60 -31.62 -6.81 -0.66
C LYS A 60 -32.47 -8.05 -0.33
N ARG A 61 -33.55 -7.84 0.42
CA ARG A 61 -34.64 -8.81 0.53
C ARG A 61 -35.39 -8.91 -0.80
#